data_AF-G5BP00-F1
#
_entry.id   AF-G5BP00-F1
#
_cell.length_a   1.000
_cell.length_b   1.000
_cell.length_c   1.000
_cell.angle_alpha   90.00
_cell.angle_beta   90.00
_cell.angle_gamma   90.00
#
_symmetry.space_group_name_H-M   'P 1'
#
loop_
_entity.id
_entity.type
_entity.pdbx_description
1 polymer ?
#
loop_
_entity_poly.entity_id
_entity_poly.type
_entity_poly.pdbx_seq_one_letter_code
_entity_poly.pdbx_strand_id
1 'polypeptide(L)'
;MFKKDGNKHQNKVDKRKQRSVFRDVLREVEERDFPTETVKFGPERIYIDTWVKKHSHDTFKEILGSGMQYHLQSNEFLRNVFEPGPPVMLDAAMLKTTISLFERHLYNSTAFKARTKARSKCRDKRADVGEFL
;
A
#
# COMPACT_ATOMS: atom_id res chain seq x y z
N MET A 1 -4.57 -23.41 12.00
CA MET A 1 -5.70 -24.34 11.76
C MET A 1 -6.47 -24.04 10.46
N PHE A 2 -6.66 -22.79 10.02
CA PHE A 2 -7.44 -22.43 8.80
C PHE A 2 -6.71 -22.44 7.44
N LYS A 3 -5.40 -22.75 7.37
CA LYS A 3 -4.64 -22.74 6.10
C LYS A 3 -4.96 -23.94 5.18
N LYS A 4 -5.73 -24.93 5.65
CA LYS A 4 -5.98 -26.22 4.96
C LYS A 4 -7.46 -26.56 4.78
N ASP A 5 -8.36 -25.59 4.70
CA ASP A 5 -9.77 -25.92 4.43
C ASP A 5 -9.99 -26.26 2.95
N GLY A 6 -9.90 -27.55 2.64
CA GLY A 6 -10.28 -28.17 1.37
C GLY A 6 -11.79 -28.25 1.19
N ASN A 7 -12.52 -27.16 1.47
CA ASN A 7 -13.98 -27.18 1.44
C ASN A 7 -14.49 -27.12 -0.02
N LYS A 8 -15.09 -28.20 -0.55
CA LYS A 8 -15.41 -28.35 -1.98
C LYS A 8 -16.42 -27.33 -2.52
N HIS A 9 -17.23 -26.71 -1.66
CA HIS A 9 -18.37 -25.87 -2.05
C HIS A 9 -18.06 -24.39 -2.32
N GLN A 10 -16.84 -23.91 -2.06
CA GLN A 10 -16.47 -22.52 -2.34
C GLN A 10 -15.77 -22.37 -3.71
N ASN A 11 -16.02 -21.25 -4.39
CA ASN A 11 -15.42 -20.94 -5.69
C ASN A 11 -13.88 -20.80 -5.57
N LYS A 12 -13.16 -21.19 -6.63
CA LYS A 12 -11.69 -21.16 -6.71
C LYS A 12 -11.11 -19.76 -6.47
N VAL A 13 -11.79 -18.72 -6.96
CA VAL A 13 -11.40 -17.31 -6.79
C VAL A 13 -11.50 -16.91 -5.32
N ASP A 14 -12.64 -17.20 -4.69
CA ASP A 14 -12.88 -16.84 -3.28
C ASP A 14 -11.92 -17.55 -2.35
N LYS A 15 -11.67 -18.85 -2.57
CA LYS A 15 -10.65 -19.61 -1.83
C LYS A 15 -9.26 -18.99 -1.97
N ARG A 16 -8.89 -18.48 -3.15
CA ARG A 16 -7.59 -17.84 -3.36
C ARG A 16 -7.51 -16.52 -2.60
N LYS A 17 -8.59 -15.71 -2.62
CA LYS A 17 -8.69 -14.45 -1.87
C LYS A 17 -8.62 -14.71 -0.37
N GLN A 18 -9.41 -15.65 0.14
CA GLN A 18 -9.43 -16.07 1.54
C GLN A 18 -8.03 -16.52 2.00
N ARG A 19 -7.37 -17.43 1.28
CA ARG A 19 -6.01 -17.86 1.62
C ARG A 19 -5.00 -16.70 1.66
N SER A 20 -5.14 -15.72 0.77
CA SER A 20 -4.29 -14.53 0.77
C SER A 20 -4.51 -13.72 2.03
N VAL A 21 -5.76 -13.35 2.32
CA VAL A 21 -6.14 -12.57 3.49
C VAL A 21 -5.66 -13.24 4.78
N PHE A 22 -5.91 -14.55 4.93
CA PHE A 22 -5.47 -15.29 6.12
C PHE A 22 -3.95 -15.38 6.26
N ARG A 23 -3.22 -15.53 5.15
CA ARG A 23 -1.75 -15.50 5.19
C ARG A 23 -1.27 -14.14 5.68
N ASP A 24 -1.88 -13.06 5.19
CA ASP A 24 -1.48 -11.70 5.55
C ASP A 24 -1.81 -11.41 7.02
N VAL A 25 -3.05 -11.69 7.47
CA VAL A 25 -3.45 -11.58 8.89
C VAL A 25 -2.55 -12.41 9.81
N LEU A 26 -2.24 -13.66 9.44
CA LEU A 26 -1.38 -14.52 10.27
C LEU A 26 0.01 -13.92 10.43
N ARG A 27 0.60 -13.45 9.33
CA ARG A 27 1.91 -12.79 9.36
C ARG A 27 1.87 -11.56 10.26
N GLU A 28 0.84 -10.73 10.14
CA GLU A 28 0.69 -9.51 10.93
C GLU A 28 0.53 -9.79 12.43
N VAL A 29 -0.18 -10.85 12.80
CA VAL A 29 -0.32 -11.29 14.21
C VAL A 29 1.00 -11.84 14.74
N GLU A 30 1.73 -12.64 13.94
CA GLU A 30 3.00 -13.24 14.33
C GLU A 30 4.12 -12.19 14.44
N GLU A 31 4.22 -11.27 13.49
CA GLU A 31 5.26 -10.23 13.42
C GLU A 31 4.91 -8.98 14.25
N ARG A 32 3.65 -8.88 14.75
CA ARG A 32 3.09 -7.69 15.43
C ARG A 32 3.25 -6.39 14.64
N ASP A 33 3.36 -6.51 13.32
CA ASP A 33 3.61 -5.39 12.42
C ASP A 33 2.49 -5.34 11.37
N PHE A 34 1.88 -4.17 11.22
CA PHE A 34 0.87 -3.92 10.20
C PHE A 34 1.57 -3.36 8.95
N PRO A 35 1.37 -3.95 7.76
CA PRO A 35 1.97 -3.45 6.55
C PRO A 35 1.42 -2.05 6.28
N THR A 36 2.25 -1.03 6.48
CA THR A 36 1.80 0.36 6.32
C THR A 36 1.33 0.59 4.89
N GLU A 37 0.04 0.89 4.74
CA GLU A 37 -0.58 1.23 3.48
C GLU A 37 -0.62 2.75 3.34
N THR A 38 -0.40 3.28 2.13
CA THR A 38 -0.46 4.72 1.88
C THR A 38 -1.61 5.04 0.93
N VAL A 39 -2.55 5.86 1.37
CA VAL A 39 -3.66 6.36 0.54
C VAL A 39 -3.38 7.80 0.16
N LYS A 40 -3.33 8.09 -1.14
CA LYS A 40 -3.12 9.45 -1.66
C LYS A 40 -4.47 10.12 -1.97
N PHE A 41 -4.62 11.36 -1.55
CA PHE A 41 -5.82 12.16 -1.82
C PHE A 41 -5.40 13.59 -2.21
N GLY A 42 -5.44 13.88 -3.51
CA GLY A 42 -4.84 15.10 -4.07
C GLY A 42 -3.32 15.16 -3.77
N PRO A 43 -2.82 16.26 -3.19
CA PRO A 43 -1.40 16.42 -2.85
C PRO A 43 -0.99 15.68 -1.57
N GLU A 44 -1.95 15.35 -0.71
CA GLU A 44 -1.74 14.77 0.60
C GLU A 44 -1.82 13.23 0.56
N ARG A 45 -1.38 12.62 1.66
CA ARG A 45 -1.37 11.16 1.83
C ARG A 45 -1.57 10.81 3.29
N ILE A 46 -2.39 9.80 3.55
CA ILE A 46 -2.54 9.20 4.88
C ILE A 46 -1.81 7.87 4.94
N TYR A 47 -1.30 7.57 6.12
CA TYR A 47 -0.70 6.29 6.44
C TYR A 47 -1.70 5.47 7.26
N ILE A 48 -2.06 4.31 6.72
CA ILE A 48 -2.83 3.31 7.43
C ILE A 48 -1.80 2.35 8.03
N ASP A 49 -1.59 2.50 9.33
CA ASP A 49 -0.56 1.83 10.13
C ASP A 49 -1.18 0.87 11.17
N THR A 50 -2.51 0.82 11.27
CA THR A 50 -3.23 0.02 12.25
C THR A 50 -4.52 -0.55 11.65
N TRP A 51 -4.96 -1.68 12.22
CA TRP A 51 -6.24 -2.31 11.88
C TRP A 51 -7.44 -1.40 12.12
N VAL A 52 -7.40 -0.59 13.19
CA VAL A 52 -8.47 0.37 13.50
C VAL A 52 -8.57 1.42 12.40
N LYS A 53 -7.45 2.04 12.00
CA LYS A 53 -7.46 3.00 10.88
C LYS A 53 -7.89 2.33 9.57
N LYS A 54 -7.45 1.09 9.31
CA LYS A 54 -7.86 0.34 8.11
C LYS A 54 -9.37 0.14 8.07
N HIS A 55 -9.94 -0.35 9.16
CA HIS A 55 -11.38 -0.60 9.27
C HIS A 55 -12.18 0.70 9.11
N SER A 56 -11.83 1.75 9.84
CA SER A 56 -12.48 3.06 9.70
C SER A 56 -12.41 3.59 8.27
N HIS A 57 -11.24 3.50 7.62
CA HIS A 57 -11.07 3.91 6.23
C HIS A 57 -11.96 3.11 5.29
N ASP A 58 -12.01 1.78 5.42
CA ASP A 58 -12.82 0.92 4.56
C ASP A 58 -14.31 1.20 4.75
N THR A 59 -14.78 1.40 5.98
CA THR A 59 -16.17 1.79 6.27
C THR A 59 -16.52 3.14 5.64
N PHE A 60 -15.70 4.17 5.82
CA PHE A 60 -15.96 5.48 5.18
C PHE A 60 -15.89 5.40 3.67
N LYS A 61 -15.00 4.57 3.12
CA LYS A 61 -14.90 4.36 1.67
C LYS A 61 -16.14 3.69 1.09
N GLU A 62 -16.73 2.72 1.80
CA GLU A 62 -17.98 2.08 1.40
C GLU A 62 -19.16 3.06 1.45
N ILE A 63 -19.22 3.91 2.47
CA ILE A 63 -20.31 4.89 2.65
C ILE A 63 -20.20 6.06 1.68
N LEU A 64 -19.00 6.65 1.54
CA LEU A 64 -18.78 7.89 0.80
C LEU A 64 -18.44 7.63 -0.68
N GLY A 65 -17.97 6.43 -1.02
CA GLY A 65 -17.60 6.05 -2.38
C GLY A 65 -16.59 7.01 -3.00
N SER A 66 -16.97 7.62 -4.12
CA SER A 66 -16.14 8.63 -4.82
C SER A 66 -15.92 9.91 -4.01
N GLY A 67 -16.80 10.23 -3.05
CA GLY A 67 -16.69 11.39 -2.17
C GLY A 67 -15.60 11.28 -1.10
N MET A 68 -15.03 10.08 -0.88
CA MET A 68 -14.03 9.84 0.17
C MET A 68 -12.81 10.78 0.06
N GLN A 69 -12.31 11.02 -1.16
CA GLN A 69 -11.18 11.92 -1.38
C GLN A 69 -11.50 13.36 -0.99
N TYR A 70 -12.70 13.85 -1.29
CA TYR A 70 -13.12 15.19 -0.93
C TYR A 70 -13.23 15.34 0.59
N HIS A 71 -13.89 14.37 1.25
CA HIS A 71 -14.07 14.44 2.70
C HIS A 71 -12.74 14.30 3.46
N LEU A 72 -11.76 13.53 2.97
CA LEU A 72 -10.42 13.52 3.57
C LEU A 72 -9.73 14.89 3.50
N GLN A 73 -10.07 15.73 2.52
CA GLN A 73 -9.49 17.06 2.37
C GLN A 73 -10.20 18.11 3.22
N SER A 74 -11.53 18.10 3.23
CA SER A 74 -12.36 19.20 3.75
C SER A 74 -13.05 18.88 5.08
N ASN A 75 -13.28 17.62 5.41
CA ASN A 75 -14.05 17.23 6.59
C ASN A 75 -13.14 17.19 7.82
N GLU A 76 -13.35 18.13 8.75
CA GLU A 76 -12.61 18.24 10.01
C GLU A 76 -12.69 16.95 10.85
N PHE A 77 -13.82 16.27 10.88
CA PHE A 77 -13.95 15.01 11.60
C PHE A 77 -13.04 13.92 11.00
N LEU A 78 -13.01 13.75 9.68
CA LEU A 78 -12.11 12.78 9.06
C LEU A 78 -10.63 13.18 9.19
N ARG A 79 -10.34 14.49 9.15
CA ARG A 79 -9.01 15.02 9.44
C ARG A 79 -8.57 14.67 10.86
N ASN A 80 -9.47 14.74 11.84
CA ASN A 80 -9.17 14.37 13.22
C ASN A 80 -9.06 12.84 13.41
N VAL A 81 -9.83 12.04 12.68
CA VAL A 81 -9.75 10.57 12.78
C VAL A 81 -8.47 10.02 12.16
N PHE A 82 -8.05 10.55 11.01
CA PHE A 82 -6.90 10.03 10.26
C PHE A 82 -5.61 10.80 10.49
N GLU A 83 -5.69 11.97 11.13
CA GLU A 83 -4.58 12.85 11.48
C GLU A 83 -3.55 12.99 10.34
N PRO A 84 -3.96 13.37 9.11
CA PRO A 84 -3.06 13.51 7.96
C PRO A 84 -1.97 14.59 8.16
N GLY A 85 -2.05 15.35 9.24
CA GLY A 85 -1.30 16.57 9.49
C GLY A 85 -2.14 17.82 9.15
N PRO A 86 -1.58 19.01 9.38
CA PRO A 86 -2.23 20.27 9.03
C PRO A 86 -2.69 20.27 7.57
N PRO A 87 -3.91 20.74 7.26
CA PRO A 87 -4.40 20.82 5.90
C PRO A 87 -3.42 21.56 5.01
N VAL A 88 -2.97 20.90 3.95
CA VAL A 88 -2.09 21.55 2.98
C VAL A 88 -2.99 22.44 2.13
N MET A 89 -3.17 23.68 2.57
CA MET A 89 -3.83 24.72 1.79
C MET A 89 -2.95 25.08 0.60
N LEU A 90 -3.06 24.31 -0.47
CA LEU A 90 -2.36 24.62 -1.71
C LEU A 90 -3.18 25.62 -2.52
N ASP A 91 -2.57 26.77 -2.82
CA ASP A 91 -3.02 27.63 -3.91
C ASP A 91 -3.08 26.82 -5.22
N ALA A 92 -3.99 27.18 -6.12
CA ALA A 92 -4.18 26.55 -7.42
C ALA A 92 -2.88 26.54 -8.26
N ALA A 93 -1.96 27.47 -8.00
CA ALA A 93 -0.62 27.50 -8.59
C ALA A 93 0.31 26.39 -8.05
N MET A 94 0.19 26.03 -6.76
CA MET A 94 0.99 24.98 -6.12
C MET A 94 0.50 23.57 -6.43
N LEU A 95 -0.81 23.39 -6.64
CA LEU A 95 -1.38 22.12 -7.12
C LEU A 95 -0.89 21.74 -8.53
N LYS A 96 -0.50 22.74 -9.33
CA LYS A 96 0.03 22.57 -10.69
C LYS A 96 1.54 22.38 -10.73
N THR A 97 2.24 22.48 -9.60
CA THR A 97 3.68 22.25 -9.55
C THR A 97 3.96 20.74 -9.64
N THR A 98 3.70 20.17 -10.81
CA THR A 98 4.13 18.82 -11.12
C THR A 98 5.65 18.83 -11.19
N ILE A 99 6.29 17.92 -10.45
CA ILE A 99 7.72 17.62 -10.57
C ILE A 99 8.08 17.58 -12.06
N SER A 100 9.13 18.30 -12.46
CA SER A 100 9.53 18.38 -13.87
C SER A 100 9.70 16.99 -14.46
N LEU A 101 9.37 16.81 -15.75
CA LEU A 101 9.54 15.53 -16.43
C LEU A 101 10.97 14.99 -16.26
N PHE A 102 11.96 15.90 -16.31
CA PHE A 102 13.37 15.58 -16.12
C PHE A 102 13.66 15.07 -14.70
N GLU A 103 13.21 15.79 -13.68
CA GLU A 103 13.40 15.42 -12.27
C GLU A 103 12.73 14.07 -11.95
N ARG A 104 11.51 13.86 -12.47
CA ARG A 104 10.80 12.59 -12.33
C ARG A 104 11.55 11.45 -13.01
N HIS A 105 12.09 11.69 -14.20
CA HIS A 105 12.90 10.70 -14.91
C HIS A 105 14.18 10.36 -14.13
N LEU A 106 14.88 11.36 -13.60
CA LEU A 106 16.08 11.17 -12.79
C LEU A 106 15.78 10.39 -11.50
N TYR A 107 14.72 10.76 -10.79
CA TYR A 107 14.26 10.03 -9.59
C TYR A 107 13.91 8.57 -9.90
N ASN A 108 13.17 8.32 -10.98
CA ASN A 108 12.81 6.96 -11.36
C ASN A 108 14.03 6.14 -11.82
N SER A 109 14.98 6.77 -12.52
CA SER A 109 16.23 6.14 -12.97
C SER A 109 17.12 5.74 -11.80
N THR A 110 17.30 6.62 -10.82
CA THR A 110 18.05 6.32 -9.60
C THR A 110 17.40 5.19 -8.79
N ALA A 111 16.08 5.25 -8.58
CA ALA A 111 15.32 4.18 -7.92
C ALA A 111 15.39 2.84 -8.68
N PHE A 112 15.37 2.87 -10.03
CA PHE A 112 15.53 1.67 -10.85
C PHE A 112 16.92 1.05 -10.72
N LYS A 113 17.98 1.87 -10.79
CA LYS A 113 19.37 1.42 -10.59
C LYS A 113 19.55 0.78 -9.21
N ALA A 114 19.02 1.42 -8.16
CA ALA A 114 19.08 0.89 -6.79
C ALA A 114 18.37 -0.47 -6.67
N ARG A 115 17.16 -0.61 -7.23
CA ARG A 115 16.43 -1.90 -7.26
C ARG A 115 17.19 -2.99 -8.02
N THR A 116 17.77 -2.66 -9.17
CA THR A 116 18.56 -3.62 -9.96
C THR A 116 19.77 -4.12 -9.18
N LYS A 117 20.51 -3.22 -8.53
CA LYS A 117 21.67 -3.55 -7.68
C LYS A 117 21.28 -4.39 -6.44
N ALA A 118 20.14 -4.10 -5.82
CA ALA A 118 19.66 -4.88 -4.68
C ALA A 118 19.24 -6.30 -5.11
N ARG A 119 18.55 -6.43 -6.24
CA ARG A 119 18.04 -7.72 -6.72
C ARG A 119 19.11 -8.61 -7.35
N SER A 120 20.14 -8.04 -7.99
CA SER A 120 21.23 -8.84 -8.57
C SER A 120 21.90 -9.75 -7.53
N LYS A 121 22.04 -9.29 -6.29
CA LYS A 121 22.56 -10.09 -5.15
C LYS A 121 21.78 -11.38 -4.87
N CYS A 122 20.51 -11.46 -5.30
CA CYS A 122 19.64 -12.60 -5.02
C CYS A 122 19.17 -13.31 -6.31
N ARG A 123 19.64 -12.91 -7.50
CA ARG A 123 19.22 -13.50 -8.78
C ARG A 123 19.85 -14.87 -9.02
N ASP A 124 21.11 -15.04 -8.62
CA ASP A 124 21.88 -16.25 -8.94
C ASP A 124 21.65 -17.39 -7.96
N LYS A 125 20.66 -17.28 -7.06
CA LYS A 125 20.28 -18.32 -6.09
C LYS A 125 19.79 -19.64 -6.72
N ARG A 126 19.56 -19.65 -8.03
CA ARG A 126 19.13 -20.82 -8.81
C ARG A 126 20.02 -21.06 -10.03
N ALA A 127 21.15 -20.36 -10.13
CA ALA A 127 22.11 -20.64 -11.18
C ALA A 127 22.76 -21.98 -10.87
N ASP A 128 22.69 -22.90 -11.82
CA ASP A 128 23.42 -24.17 -11.76
C ASP A 128 24.89 -23.87 -12.10
N VAL A 129 25.60 -23.28 -11.14
CA VAL A 129 27.05 -23.11 -11.24
C VAL A 129 27.62 -24.48 -10.88
N GLY A 130 27.64 -25.37 -11.88
CA GLY A 130 28.36 -26.63 -11.79
C GLY A 130 29.80 -26.31 -11.41
N GLU A 131 30.26 -26.83 -10.27
CA GLU A 131 31.68 -26.96 -9.99
C GLU A 131 32.27 -27.90 -11.03
N PHE A 132 32.75 -27.35 -12.13
CA PHE A 132 33.68 -28.05 -13.00
C PHE A 132 35.07 -27.90 -12.38
N LEU A 133 35.47 -28.92 -11.62
CA LEU A 133 36.87 -29.29 -11.41
C LEU A 133 37.43 -29.89 -12.71
#